data_AF-H8KQD3-F1
#
_entry.id   AF-H8KQD3-F1
#
_cell.length_a   1.000
_cell.length_b   1.000
_cell.length_c   1.000
_cell.angle_alpha   90.00
_cell.angle_beta   90.00
_cell.angle_gamma   90.00
#
_symmetry.space_group_name_H-M   'P 1'
#
loop_
_entity.id
_entity.type
_entity.pdbx_description
1 polymer ?
#
loop_
_entity_poly.entity_id
_entity_poly.type
_entity_poly.pdbx_seq_one_letter_code
_entity_poly.pdbx_strand_id
1 'polypeptide(L)'
;MNKEVKILLIEDNQEVRENTAEILELSNYSVLTADNGKTGVELALKEIPDLIICDIMMPVLDGYGVLHLISKHDETAGIPFIFLSAKSEKFDFRKGMELGADDYLTKPFDEHDLLKAVDMRLKKSHLTKKEYTNDEKGLSDFFKTVNGVEGFQFTDQDYEHFWYKKKQLLYMDGHRPLNIFFLIKGKIKTYKISEDGKELITGMYGPGDFLGYTAILEESFYMENAEIIEDSELIHIPQKDFLQLINTNNQIARQFIKLLTRNVLEKEEQLLTLAYNSLRKRVANGLLQVAEKFKDLENDKLKIDLSRENLAHIIGTATESLIRTLSDFKNEKLIDINDGRIIILEKEKLKKLLF
;
A
#
# COMPACT_ATOMS: atom_id res chain seq x y z
N MET A 1 4.48 5.70 27.62
CA MET A 1 3.10 5.85 28.13
C MET A 1 2.18 5.23 27.10
N ASN A 2 1.46 4.15 27.44
CA ASN A 2 0.46 3.59 26.54
C ASN A 2 -0.63 4.65 26.35
N LYS A 3 -0.94 4.98 25.10
CA LYS A 3 -2.06 5.87 24.76
C LYS A 3 -3.33 5.16 25.23
N GLU A 4 -4.14 5.86 26.03
CA GLU A 4 -5.47 5.39 26.45
C GLU A 4 -6.35 5.30 25.20
N VAL A 5 -6.93 4.12 24.95
CA VAL A 5 -7.73 3.85 23.75
C VAL A 5 -9.15 4.34 23.97
N LYS A 6 -9.61 5.22 23.08
CA LYS A 6 -10.94 5.85 23.20
C LYS A 6 -11.94 5.17 22.26
N ILE A 7 -13.05 4.66 22.80
CA ILE A 7 -14.12 4.00 22.04
C ILE A 7 -15.39 4.86 22.11
N LEU A 8 -16.00 5.13 20.96
CA LEU A 8 -17.32 5.77 20.90
C LEU A 8 -18.41 4.69 20.71
N LEU A 9 -19.30 4.58 21.68
CA LEU A 9 -20.47 3.72 21.66
C LEU A 9 -21.73 4.53 21.34
N ILE A 10 -22.44 4.17 20.28
CA ILE A 10 -23.67 4.81 19.81
C ILE A 10 -24.79 3.78 19.87
N GLU A 11 -25.73 3.96 20.79
CA GLU A 11 -26.82 3.02 21.08
C GLU A 11 -28.01 3.80 21.66
N ASP A 12 -29.22 3.62 21.16
CA ASP A 12 -30.39 4.36 21.64
C ASP A 12 -31.01 3.75 22.90
N ASN A 13 -30.94 2.42 23.04
CA ASN A 13 -31.39 1.73 24.23
C ASN A 13 -30.46 1.97 25.42
N GLN A 14 -30.98 2.62 26.47
CA GLN A 14 -30.20 2.97 27.66
C GLN A 14 -29.58 1.76 28.36
N GLU A 15 -30.33 0.68 28.53
CA GLU A 15 -29.86 -0.53 29.23
C GLU A 15 -28.73 -1.21 28.44
N VAL A 16 -28.87 -1.33 27.11
CA VAL A 16 -27.83 -1.92 26.26
C VAL A 16 -26.59 -1.03 26.26
N ARG A 17 -26.76 0.30 26.19
CA ARG A 17 -25.67 1.27 26.20
C ARG A 17 -24.87 1.24 27.49
N GLU A 18 -25.55 1.23 28.64
CA GLU A 18 -24.92 1.19 29.97
C GLU A 18 -24.17 -0.13 30.18
N ASN A 19 -24.79 -1.28 29.90
CA ASN A 19 -24.14 -2.58 30.03
C ASN A 19 -22.91 -2.70 29.10
N THR A 20 -23.02 -2.25 27.86
CA THR A 20 -21.91 -2.32 26.89
C THR A 20 -20.77 -1.38 27.29
N ALA A 21 -21.08 -0.17 27.77
CA ALA A 21 -20.08 0.77 28.27
C ALA A 21 -19.35 0.20 29.49
N GLU A 22 -20.07 -0.39 30.45
CA GLU A 22 -19.48 -0.99 31.64
C GLU A 22 -18.48 -2.11 31.30
N ILE A 23 -18.83 -3.01 30.37
CA ILE A 23 -17.92 -4.08 29.92
C ILE A 23 -16.62 -3.50 29.34
N LEU A 24 -16.72 -2.44 28.52
CA LEU A 24 -15.57 -1.80 27.89
C LEU A 24 -14.70 -1.03 28.90
N GLU A 25 -15.32 -0.33 29.85
CA GLU A 25 -14.62 0.41 30.91
C GLU A 25 -13.87 -0.54 31.85
N LEU A 26 -14.48 -1.65 32.25
CA LEU A 26 -13.84 -2.72 33.04
C LEU A 26 -12.63 -3.33 32.31
N SER A 27 -12.63 -3.25 30.98
CA SER A 27 -11.53 -3.69 30.12
C SER A 27 -10.45 -2.63 29.88
N ASN A 28 -10.48 -1.52 30.62
CA ASN A 28 -9.55 -0.38 30.54
C ASN A 28 -9.62 0.45 29.25
N TYR A 29 -10.78 0.51 28.61
CA TYR A 29 -11.03 1.48 27.53
C TYR A 29 -11.67 2.76 28.06
N SER A 30 -11.35 3.90 27.44
CA SER A 30 -12.06 5.16 27.68
C SER A 30 -13.30 5.20 26.78
N VAL A 31 -14.50 5.19 27.36
CA VAL A 31 -15.75 5.10 26.59
C VAL A 31 -16.43 6.45 26.50
N LEU A 32 -16.78 6.86 25.29
CA LEU A 32 -17.73 7.94 25.01
C LEU A 32 -19.05 7.31 24.59
N THR A 33 -20.17 7.84 25.08
CA THR A 33 -21.50 7.33 24.75
C THR A 33 -22.35 8.36 24.03
N ALA A 34 -23.11 7.91 23.02
CA ALA A 34 -24.13 8.68 22.33
C ALA A 34 -25.44 7.89 22.30
N ASP A 35 -26.56 8.60 22.44
CA ASP A 35 -27.92 8.03 22.47
C ASP A 35 -28.62 8.02 21.11
N ASN A 36 -28.00 8.59 20.06
CA ASN A 36 -28.50 8.54 18.70
C ASN A 36 -27.37 8.80 17.69
N GLY A 37 -27.61 8.49 16.41
CA GLY A 37 -26.58 8.64 15.38
C GLY A 37 -26.07 10.06 15.19
N LYS A 38 -26.91 11.10 15.36
CA LYS A 38 -26.51 12.49 15.14
C LYS A 38 -25.51 12.95 16.20
N THR A 39 -25.79 12.69 17.49
CA THR A 39 -24.86 12.98 18.59
C THR A 39 -23.59 12.15 18.45
N GLY A 40 -23.70 10.91 17.96
CA GLY A 40 -22.56 10.06 17.62
C GLY A 40 -21.64 10.67 16.57
N VAL A 41 -22.15 11.19 15.45
CA VAL A 41 -21.33 11.85 14.41
C VAL A 41 -20.64 13.10 14.95
N GLU A 42 -21.34 13.93 15.72
CA GLU A 42 -20.77 15.14 16.32
C GLU A 42 -19.61 14.80 17.28
N LEU A 43 -19.75 13.76 18.10
CA LEU A 43 -18.70 13.28 18.98
C LEU A 43 -17.53 12.64 18.23
N ALA A 44 -17.80 11.86 17.18
CA ALA A 44 -16.75 11.25 16.36
C ALA A 44 -15.83 12.29 15.72
N LEU A 45 -16.39 13.38 15.19
CA LEU A 45 -15.64 14.47 14.58
C LEU A 45 -14.87 15.31 15.60
N LYS A 46 -15.40 15.47 16.82
CA LYS A 46 -14.78 16.28 17.87
C LYS A 46 -13.66 15.54 18.60
N GLU A 47 -13.90 14.27 18.95
CA GLU A 47 -13.08 13.52 19.90
C GLU A 47 -12.12 12.52 19.23
N ILE A 48 -12.33 12.26 17.92
CA ILE A 48 -11.55 11.37 17.06
C ILE A 48 -11.23 10.04 17.76
N PRO A 49 -12.26 9.22 18.04
CA PRO A 49 -12.08 7.96 18.75
C PRO A 49 -11.20 6.98 17.96
N ASP A 50 -10.64 6.00 18.66
CA ASP A 50 -9.84 4.93 18.06
C ASP A 50 -10.72 3.79 17.49
N LEU A 51 -11.99 3.69 17.91
CA LEU A 51 -13.01 2.74 17.43
C LEU A 51 -14.43 3.31 17.63
N ILE A 52 -15.34 3.02 16.70
CA ILE A 52 -16.78 3.30 16.85
C ILE A 52 -17.56 1.99 16.88
N ILE A 53 -18.45 1.86 17.85
CA ILE A 53 -19.44 0.78 17.98
C ILE A 53 -20.81 1.44 17.85
N CYS A 54 -21.64 1.00 16.92
CA CYS A 54 -22.87 1.72 16.58
C CYS A 54 -24.02 0.76 16.31
N ASP A 55 -25.16 0.97 16.95
CA ASP A 55 -26.38 0.26 16.61
C ASP A 55 -26.87 0.61 15.19
N ILE A 56 -27.47 -0.35 14.52
CA ILE A 56 -28.01 -0.13 13.18
C ILE A 56 -29.31 0.67 13.26
N MET A 57 -30.25 0.26 14.12
CA MET A 57 -31.58 0.85 14.15
C MET A 57 -31.73 1.83 15.30
N MET A 58 -31.56 3.11 15.01
CA MET A 58 -31.75 4.19 15.98
C MET A 58 -32.66 5.28 15.42
N PRO A 59 -33.36 6.05 16.28
CA PRO A 59 -34.08 7.24 15.85
C PRO A 59 -33.13 8.33 15.34
N VAL A 60 -33.67 9.27 14.57
CA VAL A 60 -32.97 10.45 13.99
C VAL A 60 -31.98 10.12 12.88
N LEU A 61 -30.98 9.28 13.16
CA LEU A 61 -29.95 8.84 12.21
C LEU A 61 -29.57 7.40 12.54
N ASP A 62 -29.70 6.52 11.54
CA ASP A 62 -29.38 5.10 11.65
C ASP A 62 -27.86 4.85 11.55
N GLY A 63 -27.40 3.67 11.93
CA GLY A 63 -25.99 3.33 11.92
C GLY A 63 -25.35 3.43 10.52
N TYR A 64 -26.12 3.16 9.46
CA TYR A 64 -25.66 3.34 8.08
C TYR A 64 -25.40 4.81 7.75
N GLY A 65 -26.30 5.70 8.15
CA GLY A 65 -26.14 7.13 8.00
C GLY A 65 -24.96 7.68 8.79
N VAL A 66 -24.71 7.14 10.00
CA VAL A 66 -23.51 7.47 10.78
C VAL A 66 -22.25 7.11 9.99
N LEU A 67 -22.13 5.86 9.53
CA LEU A 67 -20.96 5.37 8.78
C LEU A 67 -20.69 6.21 7.53
N HIS A 68 -21.74 6.51 6.75
CA HIS A 68 -21.63 7.33 5.54
C HIS A 68 -21.19 8.78 5.82
N LEU A 69 -21.60 9.37 6.94
CA LEU A 69 -21.22 10.73 7.29
C LEU A 69 -19.78 10.80 7.77
N ILE A 70 -19.34 9.88 8.62
CA ILE A 70 -17.95 9.86 9.09
C ILE A 70 -16.98 9.48 7.96
N SER A 71 -17.38 8.62 7.00
CA SER A 71 -16.53 8.23 5.88
C SER A 71 -16.23 9.37 4.90
N LYS A 72 -16.95 10.49 4.98
CA LYS A 72 -16.73 11.69 4.14
C LYS A 72 -15.68 12.65 4.68
N HIS A 73 -15.16 12.41 5.89
CA HIS A 73 -14.16 13.28 6.52
C HIS A 73 -12.85 12.51 6.68
N ASP A 74 -11.75 13.03 6.12
CA ASP A 74 -10.44 12.36 6.10
C ASP A 74 -9.95 11.96 7.51
N GLU A 75 -10.28 12.78 8.51
CA GLU A 75 -9.88 12.59 9.92
C GLU A 75 -10.59 11.42 10.60
N THR A 76 -11.79 11.05 10.14
CA THR A 76 -12.63 9.99 10.74
C THR A 76 -12.88 8.79 9.81
N ALA A 77 -12.60 8.92 8.52
CA ALA A 77 -12.78 7.85 7.52
C ALA A 77 -11.93 6.59 7.78
N GLY A 78 -10.82 6.73 8.51
CA GLY A 78 -9.95 5.62 8.89
C GLY A 78 -10.25 5.01 10.26
N ILE A 79 -11.31 5.45 10.96
CA ILE A 79 -11.68 4.92 12.27
C ILE A 79 -12.42 3.59 12.06
N PRO A 80 -11.97 2.48 12.67
CA PRO A 80 -12.68 1.21 12.56
C PRO A 80 -14.10 1.32 13.12
N PHE A 81 -15.04 0.64 12.46
CA PHE A 81 -16.47 0.74 12.75
C PHE A 81 -17.13 -0.63 12.91
N ILE A 82 -17.76 -0.88 14.05
CA ILE A 82 -18.48 -2.12 14.38
C ILE A 82 -19.98 -1.83 14.46
N PHE A 83 -20.78 -2.56 13.70
CA PHE A 83 -22.24 -2.51 13.84
C PHE A 83 -22.71 -3.40 15.01
N LEU A 84 -23.68 -2.93 15.78
CA LEU A 84 -24.52 -3.78 16.61
C LEU A 84 -25.81 -4.08 15.84
N SER A 85 -26.22 -5.34 15.77
CA SER A 85 -27.35 -5.77 14.93
C SER A 85 -28.20 -6.85 15.61
N ALA A 86 -29.50 -6.90 15.35
CA ALA A 86 -30.35 -7.99 15.84
C ALA A 86 -30.21 -9.26 14.98
N LYS A 87 -30.39 -10.44 15.59
CA LYS A 87 -30.25 -11.76 14.92
C LYS A 87 -31.13 -11.95 13.68
N SER A 88 -32.24 -11.21 13.57
CA SER A 88 -33.18 -11.21 12.43
C SER A 88 -32.70 -10.41 11.21
N GLU A 89 -31.62 -9.65 11.32
CA GLU A 89 -31.14 -8.71 10.29
C GLU A 89 -30.02 -9.29 9.41
N LYS A 90 -29.78 -10.61 9.48
CA LYS A 90 -28.77 -11.31 8.65
C LYS A 90 -28.92 -11.07 7.14
N PHE A 91 -30.08 -10.59 6.67
CA PHE A 91 -30.30 -10.25 5.27
C PHE A 91 -29.61 -8.93 4.83
N ASP A 92 -29.26 -8.05 5.77
CA ASP A 92 -28.57 -6.77 5.51
C ASP A 92 -27.04 -6.85 5.59
N PHE A 93 -26.49 -8.05 5.84
CA PHE A 93 -25.04 -8.33 5.90
C PHE A 93 -24.26 -7.81 4.69
N ARG A 94 -24.85 -7.85 3.48
CA ARG A 94 -24.20 -7.35 2.26
C ARG A 94 -24.09 -5.83 2.22
N LYS A 95 -25.12 -5.12 2.69
CA LYS A 95 -25.20 -3.66 2.60
C LYS A 95 -24.20 -2.97 3.53
N GLY A 96 -24.02 -3.48 4.75
CA GLY A 96 -23.03 -2.94 5.70
C GLY A 96 -21.58 -3.16 5.27
N MET A 97 -21.27 -4.34 4.72
CA MET A 97 -19.93 -4.66 4.19
C MET A 97 -19.61 -3.87 2.90
N GLU A 98 -20.60 -3.67 2.01
CA GLU A 98 -20.45 -2.83 0.81
C GLU A 98 -20.23 -1.35 1.14
N LEU A 99 -20.77 -0.86 2.26
CA LEU A 99 -20.60 0.51 2.76
C LEU A 99 -19.30 0.72 3.56
N GLY A 100 -18.49 -0.33 3.74
CA GLY A 100 -17.16 -0.22 4.34
C GLY A 100 -17.11 -0.45 5.86
N ALA A 101 -18.14 -1.05 6.46
CA ALA A 101 -18.06 -1.43 7.87
C ALA A 101 -16.99 -2.50 8.11
N ASP A 102 -16.28 -2.37 9.22
CA ASP A 102 -15.24 -3.32 9.55
C ASP A 102 -15.84 -4.62 10.06
N ASP A 103 -16.81 -4.55 10.97
CA ASP A 103 -17.41 -5.73 11.61
C ASP A 103 -18.87 -5.54 12.00
N TYR A 104 -19.49 -6.63 12.47
CA TYR A 104 -20.79 -6.59 13.13
C TYR A 104 -20.82 -7.55 14.33
N LEU A 105 -21.55 -7.16 15.36
CA LEU A 105 -21.79 -7.94 16.57
C LEU A 105 -23.31 -8.14 16.72
N THR A 106 -23.73 -9.40 16.81
CA THR A 106 -25.16 -9.72 16.89
C THR A 106 -25.65 -9.65 18.34
N LYS A 107 -26.71 -8.90 18.60
CA LYS A 107 -27.43 -8.85 19.88
C LYS A 107 -28.33 -10.09 20.06
N PRO A 108 -28.42 -10.69 21.27
CA PRO A 108 -27.59 -10.41 22.43
C PRO A 108 -26.18 -11.00 22.25
N PHE A 109 -25.18 -10.30 22.77
CA PHE A 109 -23.78 -10.71 22.81
C PHE A 109 -23.31 -10.80 24.27
N ASP A 110 -22.26 -11.58 24.51
CA ASP A 110 -21.58 -11.61 25.81
C ASP A 110 -20.30 -10.75 25.81
N GLU A 111 -19.71 -10.62 26.99
CA GLU A 111 -18.45 -9.90 27.19
C GLU A 111 -17.33 -10.43 26.27
N HIS A 112 -17.24 -11.75 26.10
CA HIS A 112 -16.18 -12.35 25.29
C HIS A 112 -16.35 -11.93 23.81
N ASP A 113 -17.54 -12.02 23.26
CA ASP A 113 -17.80 -11.68 21.86
C ASP A 113 -17.54 -10.20 21.58
N LEU A 114 -17.95 -9.31 22.50
CA LEU A 114 -17.70 -7.87 22.40
C LEU A 114 -16.20 -7.54 22.43
N LEU A 115 -15.48 -8.02 23.45
CA LEU A 115 -14.06 -7.72 23.61
C LEU A 115 -13.22 -8.31 22.48
N LYS A 116 -13.57 -9.51 22.01
CA LYS A 116 -12.90 -10.12 20.84
C LYS A 116 -13.07 -9.28 19.59
N ALA A 117 -14.27 -8.77 19.32
CA ALA A 117 -14.53 -7.90 18.18
C ALA A 117 -13.73 -6.58 18.29
N VAL A 118 -13.76 -5.95 19.47
CA VAL A 118 -13.00 -4.72 19.77
C VAL A 118 -11.49 -4.93 19.59
N ASP A 119 -10.92 -5.98 20.18
CA ASP A 119 -9.49 -6.28 20.09
C ASP A 119 -9.04 -6.57 18.67
N MET A 120 -9.82 -7.35 17.90
CA MET A 120 -9.50 -7.62 16.50
C MET A 120 -9.46 -6.33 15.67
N ARG A 121 -10.37 -5.39 15.91
CA ARG A 121 -10.45 -4.14 15.15
C ARG A 121 -9.45 -3.10 15.59
N LEU A 122 -9.18 -2.98 16.87
CA LEU A 122 -8.10 -2.14 17.37
C LEU A 122 -6.74 -2.67 16.91
N LYS A 123 -6.48 -3.98 16.94
CA LYS A 123 -5.24 -4.56 16.38
C LYS A 123 -5.09 -4.28 14.90
N LYS A 124 -6.15 -4.49 14.10
CA LYS A 124 -6.17 -4.21 12.65
C LYS A 124 -5.97 -2.71 12.34
N SER A 125 -6.58 -1.82 13.13
CA SER A 125 -6.44 -0.37 13.00
C SER A 125 -5.07 0.12 13.44
N HIS A 126 -4.51 -0.42 14.52
CA HIS A 126 -3.13 -0.17 14.92
C HIS A 126 -2.14 -0.64 13.85
N LEU A 127 -2.33 -1.81 13.24
CA LEU A 127 -1.52 -2.28 12.10
C LEU A 127 -1.66 -1.37 10.87
N THR A 128 -2.81 -0.71 10.69
CA THR A 128 -3.07 0.21 9.55
C THR A 128 -2.58 1.65 9.84
N LYS A 129 -2.52 2.08 11.11
CA LYS A 129 -2.02 3.40 11.56
C LYS A 129 -0.52 3.43 11.90
N LYS A 130 0.12 2.29 12.20
CA LYS A 130 1.55 2.19 12.56
C LYS A 130 2.46 1.68 11.44
N GLU A 131 1.92 1.06 10.40
CA GLU A 131 2.65 0.56 9.22
C GLU A 131 1.74 0.89 8.02
N TYR A 132 2.10 1.74 7.06
CA TYR A 132 3.16 1.58 6.07
C TYR A 132 3.87 2.92 5.85
N THR A 133 4.81 3.27 6.72
CA THR A 133 5.89 4.16 6.30
C THR A 133 6.79 3.36 5.35
N ASN A 134 6.81 3.81 4.11
CA ASN A 134 7.48 3.39 2.87
C ASN A 134 8.96 2.90 2.91
N ASP A 135 9.48 2.30 3.99
CA ASP A 135 10.86 1.79 4.02
C ASP A 135 10.91 0.26 4.03
N GLU A 136 12.04 -0.32 3.59
CA GLU A 136 12.39 -1.76 3.49
C GLU A 136 11.98 -2.62 4.72
N LYS A 137 11.72 -1.99 5.87
CA LYS A 137 11.17 -2.61 7.08
C LYS A 137 9.73 -3.11 6.93
N GLY A 138 8.87 -2.42 6.18
CA GLY A 138 7.46 -2.83 6.03
C GLY A 138 7.27 -4.17 5.32
N LEU A 139 8.24 -4.56 4.50
CA LEU A 139 8.25 -5.86 3.82
C LEU A 139 8.91 -6.96 4.65
N SER A 140 9.97 -6.63 5.41
CA SER A 140 10.45 -7.53 6.47
C SER A 140 9.35 -7.81 7.50
N ASP A 141 8.54 -6.81 7.85
CA ASP A 141 7.41 -6.94 8.76
C ASP A 141 6.20 -7.63 8.09
N PHE A 142 6.04 -7.54 6.75
CA PHE A 142 5.13 -8.43 6.00
C PHE A 142 5.52 -9.90 6.17
N PHE A 143 6.78 -10.27 5.97
CA PHE A 143 7.24 -11.65 6.20
C PHE A 143 7.15 -12.05 7.69
N LYS A 144 7.44 -11.16 8.65
CA LYS A 144 7.22 -11.46 10.08
C LYS A 144 5.75 -11.62 10.46
N THR A 145 4.86 -10.85 9.86
CA THR A 145 3.41 -10.91 10.11
C THR A 145 2.81 -12.16 9.47
N VAL A 146 3.26 -12.52 8.26
CA VAL A 146 2.91 -13.80 7.61
C VAL A 146 3.45 -14.98 8.44
N ASN A 147 4.64 -14.86 9.03
CA ASN A 147 5.20 -15.84 9.96
C ASN A 147 4.44 -15.95 11.31
N GLY A 148 3.51 -15.04 11.61
CA GLY A 148 2.68 -15.03 12.82
C GLY A 148 1.22 -15.47 12.62
N VAL A 149 0.79 -15.71 11.37
CA VAL A 149 -0.53 -16.28 11.07
C VAL A 149 -0.36 -17.79 10.95
N GLU A 150 -1.04 -18.57 11.81
CA GLU A 150 -1.08 -20.04 11.69
C GLU A 150 -1.51 -20.43 10.26
N GLY A 151 -0.58 -20.97 9.48
CA GLY A 151 -0.92 -21.63 8.23
C GLY A 151 0.11 -21.59 7.09
N PHE A 152 0.93 -20.54 6.93
CA PHE A 152 1.89 -20.51 5.81
C PHE A 152 3.04 -19.54 6.10
N GLN A 153 4.24 -20.10 6.26
CA GLN A 153 5.49 -19.35 6.37
C GLN A 153 6.02 -19.12 4.96
N PHE A 154 6.26 -17.86 4.57
CA PHE A 154 7.31 -17.58 3.61
C PHE A 154 8.56 -17.36 4.43
N THR A 155 9.13 -18.43 4.98
CA THR A 155 10.48 -18.29 5.51
C THR A 155 11.44 -18.36 4.32
N ASP A 156 12.55 -17.63 4.39
CA ASP A 156 13.71 -17.79 3.48
C ASP A 156 14.18 -19.26 3.39
N GLN A 157 13.69 -20.15 4.26
CA GLN A 157 14.00 -21.58 4.27
C GLN A 157 13.11 -22.42 3.36
N ASP A 158 11.91 -21.94 2.99
CA ASP A 158 10.94 -22.72 2.22
C ASP A 158 11.12 -22.60 0.70
N TYR A 159 11.82 -21.56 0.25
CA TYR A 159 12.04 -21.31 -1.17
C TYR A 159 13.52 -21.11 -1.49
N GLU A 160 13.94 -21.63 -2.65
CA GLU A 160 15.32 -21.48 -3.10
C GLU A 160 15.64 -20.03 -3.46
N HIS A 161 16.87 -19.62 -3.11
CA HIS A 161 17.44 -18.34 -3.47
C HIS A 161 18.17 -18.45 -4.81
N PHE A 162 17.78 -17.62 -5.75
CA PHE A 162 18.34 -17.58 -7.10
C PHE A 162 19.20 -16.35 -7.30
N TRP A 163 20.44 -16.58 -7.73
CA TRP A 163 21.40 -15.54 -8.02
C TRP A 163 21.47 -15.25 -9.50
N TYR A 164 21.30 -13.98 -9.85
CA TYR A 164 21.37 -13.50 -11.21
C TYR A 164 22.45 -12.44 -11.39
N LYS A 165 23.12 -12.52 -12.53
CA LYS A 165 24.08 -11.51 -12.99
C LYS A 165 23.38 -10.40 -13.77
N LYS A 166 23.94 -9.20 -13.68
CA LYS A 166 23.56 -8.07 -14.52
C LYS A 166 23.47 -8.48 -16.01
N LYS A 167 22.43 -7.98 -16.68
CA LYS A 167 21.97 -8.27 -18.05
C LYS A 167 21.31 -9.63 -18.28
N GLN A 168 21.12 -10.46 -17.25
CA GLN A 168 20.31 -11.66 -17.42
C GLN A 168 18.82 -11.30 -17.52
N LEU A 169 18.09 -12.02 -18.37
CA LEU A 169 16.63 -11.93 -18.44
C LEU A 169 16.02 -12.82 -17.36
N LEU A 170 15.08 -12.26 -16.60
CA LEU A 170 14.28 -12.98 -15.62
C LEU A 170 13.07 -13.64 -16.29
N TYR A 171 12.38 -12.90 -17.17
CA TYR A 171 11.33 -13.42 -18.04
C TYR A 171 11.19 -12.56 -19.29
N MET A 172 10.47 -13.09 -20.27
CA MET A 172 10.30 -12.48 -21.60
C MET A 172 8.83 -12.31 -21.95
N ASP A 173 8.55 -11.28 -22.75
CA ASP A 173 7.22 -11.04 -23.33
C ASP A 173 6.74 -12.27 -24.14
N GLY A 174 5.46 -12.59 -24.01
CA GLY A 174 4.82 -13.75 -24.65
C GLY A 174 5.06 -15.10 -23.96
N HIS A 175 5.86 -15.16 -22.90
CA HIS A 175 6.08 -16.40 -22.14
C HIS A 175 5.04 -16.58 -21.04
N ARG A 176 4.71 -17.84 -20.71
CA ARG A 176 3.79 -18.15 -19.61
C ARG A 176 4.47 -17.97 -18.26
N PRO A 177 3.82 -17.33 -17.29
CA PRO A 177 4.36 -17.23 -15.95
C PRO A 177 4.29 -18.57 -15.23
N LEU A 178 5.39 -18.96 -14.59
CA LEU A 178 5.46 -20.13 -13.71
C LEU A 178 5.65 -19.75 -12.24
N ASN A 179 6.27 -18.60 -12.01
CA ASN A 179 6.58 -18.09 -10.68
C ASN A 179 6.25 -16.59 -10.61
N ILE A 180 5.92 -16.11 -9.41
CA ILE A 180 6.17 -14.72 -9.04
C ILE A 180 7.59 -14.62 -8.47
N PHE A 181 8.15 -13.43 -8.53
CA PHE A 181 9.52 -13.19 -8.08
C PHE A 181 9.51 -12.18 -6.96
N PHE A 182 10.27 -12.46 -5.91
CA PHE A 182 10.51 -11.54 -4.81
C PHE A 182 11.98 -11.13 -4.80
N LEU A 183 12.25 -9.82 -4.86
CA LEU A 183 13.60 -9.30 -4.97
C LEU A 183 14.21 -9.07 -3.57
N ILE A 184 15.20 -9.88 -3.20
CA ILE A 184 15.91 -9.76 -1.93
C ILE A 184 16.98 -8.67 -2.00
N LYS A 185 17.74 -8.68 -3.10
CA LYS A 185 18.86 -7.75 -3.31
C LYS A 185 19.02 -7.45 -4.79
N GLY A 186 19.52 -6.26 -5.09
CA GLY A 186 19.85 -5.83 -6.44
C GLY A 186 18.73 -5.01 -7.05
N LYS A 187 18.72 -4.91 -8.39
CA LYS A 187 17.78 -4.06 -9.12
C LYS A 187 17.38 -4.70 -10.42
N ILE A 188 16.11 -4.53 -10.78
CA ILE A 188 15.51 -5.11 -11.98
C ILE A 188 14.71 -4.03 -12.70
N LYS A 189 14.71 -4.08 -14.03
CA LYS A 189 13.80 -3.29 -14.85
C LYS A 189 12.81 -4.22 -15.54
N THR A 190 11.59 -3.76 -15.76
CA THR A 190 10.72 -4.30 -16.80
C THR A 190 10.62 -3.34 -17.96
N TYR A 191 10.49 -3.86 -19.17
CA TYR A 191 10.44 -3.05 -20.37
C TYR A 191 9.68 -3.73 -21.51
N LYS A 192 9.12 -2.88 -22.39
CA LYS A 192 8.59 -3.28 -23.68
C LYS A 192 9.49 -2.77 -24.80
N ILE A 193 9.51 -3.52 -25.90
CA ILE A 193 10.14 -3.10 -27.14
C ILE A 193 9.03 -2.75 -28.12
N SER A 194 9.06 -1.56 -28.70
CA SER A 194 8.13 -1.16 -29.76
C SER A 194 8.43 -1.85 -31.10
N GLU A 195 7.52 -1.76 -32.06
CA GLU A 195 7.72 -2.35 -33.40
C GLU A 195 8.98 -1.83 -34.12
N ASP A 196 9.39 -0.59 -33.83
CA ASP A 196 10.61 0.03 -34.37
C ASP A 196 11.87 -0.26 -33.51
N GLY A 197 11.77 -1.16 -32.53
CA GLY A 197 12.89 -1.65 -31.73
C GLY A 197 13.30 -0.73 -30.57
N LYS A 198 12.48 0.27 -30.22
CA LYS A 198 12.79 1.16 -29.08
C LYS A 198 12.32 0.55 -27.78
N GLU A 199 13.19 0.63 -26.78
CA GLU A 199 12.90 0.18 -25.44
C GLU A 199 12.17 1.27 -24.64
N LEU A 200 11.07 0.89 -23.99
CA LEU A 200 10.39 1.70 -22.97
C LEU A 200 10.42 0.93 -21.66
N ILE A 201 11.05 1.50 -20.64
CA ILE A 201 11.05 0.93 -19.30
C ILE A 201 9.66 1.14 -18.67
N THR A 202 9.00 0.03 -18.36
CA THR A 202 7.66 -0.04 -17.80
C THR A 202 7.68 -0.24 -16.28
N GLY A 203 8.79 -0.65 -15.69
CA GLY A 203 8.88 -0.82 -14.25
C GLY A 203 10.32 -0.84 -13.76
N MET A 204 10.49 -0.43 -12.51
CA MET A 204 11.77 -0.44 -11.80
C MET A 204 11.55 -1.05 -10.44
N TYR A 205 12.39 -2.01 -10.08
CA TYR A 205 12.21 -2.84 -8.90
C TYR A 205 13.51 -2.90 -8.11
N GLY A 206 13.39 -2.78 -6.79
CA GLY A 206 14.46 -2.89 -5.81
C GLY A 206 14.12 -3.91 -4.71
N PRO A 207 14.98 -4.02 -3.69
CA PRO A 207 14.75 -4.92 -2.57
C PRO A 207 13.35 -4.75 -1.95
N GLY A 208 12.66 -5.85 -1.72
CA GLY A 208 11.29 -5.86 -1.21
C GLY A 208 10.20 -5.80 -2.30
N ASP A 209 10.53 -5.63 -3.57
CA ASP A 209 9.49 -5.63 -4.60
C ASP A 209 9.12 -7.04 -5.09
N PHE A 210 7.85 -7.18 -5.50
CA PHE A 210 7.35 -8.35 -6.23
C PHE A 210 7.26 -8.06 -7.73
N LEU A 211 7.53 -9.08 -8.55
CA LEU A 211 7.44 -9.02 -10.01
C LEU A 211 6.68 -10.21 -10.59
N GLY A 212 6.13 -10.03 -11.78
CA GLY A 212 5.50 -11.09 -12.58
C GLY A 212 4.10 -11.54 -12.11
N TYR A 213 3.58 -10.98 -11.02
CA TYR A 213 2.29 -11.38 -10.45
C TYR A 213 1.08 -10.94 -11.31
N THR A 214 1.20 -9.87 -12.10
CA THR A 214 0.11 -9.38 -12.95
C THR A 214 -0.34 -10.42 -13.97
N ALA A 215 0.60 -11.04 -14.68
CA ALA A 215 0.32 -12.09 -15.66
C ALA A 215 -0.34 -13.33 -15.02
N ILE A 216 0.03 -13.66 -13.78
CA ILE A 216 -0.57 -14.78 -13.05
C ILE A 216 -2.02 -14.46 -12.65
N LEU A 217 -2.26 -13.26 -12.11
CA LEU A 217 -3.59 -12.83 -11.66
C LEU A 217 -4.58 -12.67 -12.82
N GLU A 218 -4.09 -12.27 -13.99
CA GLU A 218 -4.88 -12.13 -15.22
C GLU A 218 -5.02 -13.46 -15.99
N GLU A 219 -4.33 -14.52 -15.56
CA GLU A 219 -4.23 -15.79 -16.30
C GLU A 219 -3.71 -15.61 -17.74
N SER A 220 -2.76 -14.68 -17.92
CA SER A 220 -2.22 -14.25 -19.21
C SER A 220 -0.72 -14.60 -19.36
N PHE A 221 -0.13 -14.19 -20.49
CA PHE A 221 1.31 -14.27 -20.71
C PHE A 221 1.98 -13.02 -20.12
N TYR A 222 3.29 -13.08 -19.84
CA TYR A 222 4.04 -11.86 -19.59
C TYR A 222 3.86 -10.91 -20.78
N MET A 223 3.50 -9.66 -20.49
CA MET A 223 3.28 -8.62 -21.49
C MET A 223 4.50 -7.71 -21.68
N GLU A 224 5.60 -8.03 -21.01
CA GLU A 224 6.83 -7.26 -20.97
C GLU A 224 8.01 -8.16 -20.60
N ASN A 225 9.22 -7.69 -20.83
CA ASN A 225 10.45 -8.37 -20.45
C ASN A 225 10.90 -7.88 -19.08
N ALA A 226 11.58 -8.74 -18.30
CA ALA A 226 12.27 -8.36 -17.08
C ALA A 226 13.77 -8.65 -17.22
N GLU A 227 14.62 -7.66 -16.96
CA GLU A 227 16.08 -7.77 -17.02
C GLU A 227 16.73 -7.28 -15.73
N ILE A 228 17.74 -8.03 -15.29
CA ILE A 228 18.58 -7.74 -14.14
C ILE A 228 19.53 -6.59 -14.49
N ILE A 229 19.46 -5.44 -13.80
CA ILE A 229 20.29 -4.26 -14.10
C ILE A 229 21.45 -4.07 -13.11
N GLU A 230 21.39 -4.77 -11.98
CA GLU A 230 22.41 -4.93 -10.95
C GLU A 230 22.39 -6.38 -10.50
N ASP A 231 23.52 -6.99 -10.14
CA ASP A 231 23.55 -8.38 -9.65
C ASP A 231 22.50 -8.55 -8.54
N SER A 232 21.60 -9.52 -8.71
CA SER A 232 20.38 -9.64 -7.92
C SER A 232 20.23 -11.03 -7.30
N GLU A 233 19.59 -11.05 -6.15
CA GLU A 233 19.15 -12.24 -5.44
C GLU A 233 17.63 -12.23 -5.36
N LEU A 234 17.01 -13.33 -5.79
CA LEU A 234 15.56 -13.46 -5.86
C LEU A 234 15.07 -14.76 -5.23
N ILE A 235 13.85 -14.69 -4.70
CA ILE A 235 13.06 -15.88 -4.38
C ILE A 235 12.05 -16.10 -5.50
N HIS A 236 11.92 -17.36 -5.94
CA HIS A 236 10.90 -17.78 -6.89
C HIS A 236 9.75 -18.46 -6.14
N ILE A 237 8.55 -17.88 -6.23
CA ILE A 237 7.37 -18.45 -5.60
C ILE A 237 6.51 -19.06 -6.71
N PRO A 238 6.25 -20.37 -6.70
CA PRO A 238 5.42 -21.04 -7.69
C PRO A 238 4.04 -20.41 -7.80
N GLN A 239 3.54 -20.31 -9.03
CA GLN A 239 2.21 -19.75 -9.32
C GLN A 239 1.11 -20.40 -8.47
N LYS A 240 1.18 -21.72 -8.27
CA LYS A 240 0.19 -22.48 -7.49
C LYS A 240 0.13 -22.01 -6.04
N ASP A 241 1.29 -21.85 -5.41
CA ASP A 241 1.41 -21.46 -4.01
C ASP A 241 0.93 -20.03 -3.83
N PHE A 242 1.31 -19.14 -4.76
CA PHE A 242 0.85 -17.76 -4.78
C PHE A 242 -0.67 -17.63 -4.95
N LEU A 243 -1.27 -18.35 -5.91
CA LEU A 243 -2.71 -18.33 -6.12
C LEU A 243 -3.45 -18.91 -4.91
N GLN A 244 -2.96 -19.99 -4.32
CA GLN A 244 -3.52 -20.53 -3.09
C GLN A 244 -3.52 -19.47 -1.99
N LEU A 245 -2.37 -18.82 -1.77
CA LEU A 245 -2.18 -17.80 -0.75
C LEU A 245 -3.15 -16.63 -0.89
N ILE A 246 -3.33 -16.08 -2.10
CA ILE A 246 -4.31 -15.00 -2.35
C ILE A 246 -5.73 -15.47 -2.08
N ASN A 247 -6.07 -16.69 -2.49
CA ASN A 247 -7.43 -17.21 -2.35
C ASN A 247 -7.78 -17.60 -0.92
N THR A 248 -6.79 -17.98 -0.10
CA THR A 248 -7.01 -18.40 1.29
C THR A 248 -6.79 -17.28 2.30
N ASN A 249 -5.97 -16.28 1.97
CA ASN A 249 -5.60 -15.22 2.90
C ASN A 249 -6.04 -13.83 2.39
N ASN A 250 -7.16 -13.36 2.95
CA ASN A 250 -7.74 -12.05 2.63
C ASN A 250 -6.79 -10.87 2.92
N GLN A 251 -5.89 -10.98 3.90
CA GLN A 251 -4.93 -9.91 4.16
C GLN A 251 -3.91 -9.82 3.03
N ILE A 252 -3.41 -10.96 2.56
CA ILE A 252 -2.44 -10.99 1.46
C ILE A 252 -3.10 -10.55 0.15
N ALA A 253 -4.32 -11.02 -0.14
CA ALA A 253 -5.09 -10.56 -1.29
C ALA A 253 -5.24 -9.03 -1.29
N ARG A 254 -5.59 -8.42 -0.15
CA ARG A 254 -5.68 -6.96 0.00
C ARG A 254 -4.36 -6.24 -0.27
N GLN A 255 -3.21 -6.83 0.08
CA GLN A 255 -1.91 -6.23 -0.23
C GLN A 255 -1.63 -6.23 -1.73
N PHE A 256 -1.88 -7.35 -2.42
CA PHE A 256 -1.70 -7.41 -3.87
C PHE A 256 -2.68 -6.48 -4.61
N ILE A 257 -3.91 -6.31 -4.11
CA ILE A 257 -4.84 -5.29 -4.61
C ILE A 257 -4.24 -3.89 -4.46
N LYS A 258 -3.71 -3.54 -3.28
CA LYS A 258 -3.05 -2.23 -3.06
C LYS A 258 -1.86 -2.03 -4.00
N LEU A 259 -1.03 -3.05 -4.21
CA LEU A 259 0.09 -3.01 -5.14
C LEU A 259 -0.38 -2.75 -6.58
N LEU A 260 -1.43 -3.44 -7.03
CA LEU A 260 -2.04 -3.20 -8.35
C LEU A 260 -2.56 -1.77 -8.47
N THR A 261 -3.33 -1.29 -7.48
CA THR A 261 -3.88 0.07 -7.48
C THR A 261 -2.77 1.12 -7.54
N ARG A 262 -1.70 0.95 -6.76
CA ARG A 262 -0.54 1.85 -6.78
C ARG A 262 0.14 1.87 -8.15
N ASN A 263 0.36 0.71 -8.75
CA ASN A 263 0.94 0.64 -10.09
C ASN A 263 0.07 1.37 -11.13
N VAL A 264 -1.26 1.25 -11.04
CA VAL A 264 -2.18 1.97 -11.94
C VAL A 264 -2.04 3.49 -11.76
N LEU A 265 -2.05 3.97 -10.51
CA LEU A 265 -1.88 5.41 -10.21
C LEU A 265 -0.53 5.95 -10.70
N GLU A 266 0.56 5.21 -10.45
CA GLU A 266 1.91 5.59 -10.92
C GLU A 266 1.99 5.65 -12.46
N LYS A 267 1.30 4.73 -13.16
CA LYS A 267 1.22 4.74 -14.62
C LYS A 267 0.42 5.92 -15.15
N GLU A 268 -0.69 6.26 -14.50
CA GLU A 268 -1.50 7.43 -14.86
C GLU A 268 -0.69 8.73 -14.72
N GLU A 269 0.05 8.91 -13.62
CA GLU A 269 0.92 10.06 -13.41
C GLU A 269 2.05 10.12 -14.46
N GLN A 270 2.62 8.97 -14.81
CA GLN A 270 3.65 8.87 -15.85
C GLN A 270 3.09 9.28 -17.23
N LEU A 271 1.87 8.87 -17.58
CA LEU A 271 1.21 9.26 -18.83
C LEU A 271 0.97 10.77 -18.89
N LEU A 272 0.48 11.38 -17.81
CA LEU A 272 0.30 12.83 -17.71
C LEU A 272 1.64 13.57 -17.87
N THR A 273 2.69 13.06 -17.22
CA THR A 273 4.04 13.60 -17.34
C THR A 273 4.55 13.53 -18.78
N LEU A 274 4.36 12.43 -19.48
CA LEU A 274 4.77 12.29 -20.87
C LEU A 274 4.01 13.24 -21.81
N ALA A 275 2.70 13.40 -21.59
CA ALA A 275 1.81 14.18 -22.44
C ALA A 275 1.97 15.70 -22.28
N TYR A 276 2.11 16.18 -21.04
CA TYR A 276 1.98 17.62 -20.73
C TYR A 276 3.27 18.28 -20.26
N ASN A 277 4.23 17.52 -19.72
CA ASN A 277 5.45 18.13 -19.20
C ASN A 277 6.50 18.34 -20.30
N SER A 278 7.18 19.47 -20.22
CA SER A 278 8.38 19.75 -21.01
C SER A 278 9.46 18.71 -20.73
N LEU A 279 10.35 18.46 -21.71
CA LEU A 279 11.48 17.53 -21.57
C LEU A 279 12.24 17.74 -20.26
N ARG A 280 12.50 18.99 -19.90
CA ARG A 280 13.28 19.35 -18.73
C ARG A 280 12.58 18.97 -17.43
N LYS A 281 11.29 19.30 -17.28
CA LYS A 281 10.42 18.82 -16.20
C LYS A 281 10.34 17.29 -16.15
N ARG A 282 10.23 16.60 -17.29
CA ARG A 282 10.22 15.13 -17.33
C ARG A 282 11.53 14.54 -16.78
N VAL A 283 12.67 15.10 -17.17
CA VAL A 283 13.98 14.67 -16.66
C VAL A 283 14.06 14.92 -15.15
N ALA A 284 13.63 16.07 -14.65
CA ALA A 284 13.63 16.36 -13.21
C ALA A 284 12.76 15.37 -12.42
N ASN A 285 11.52 15.14 -12.88
CA ASN A 285 10.60 14.20 -12.24
C ASN A 285 11.16 12.77 -12.26
N GLY A 286 11.70 12.31 -13.39
CA GLY A 286 12.28 10.97 -13.49
C GLY A 286 13.51 10.79 -12.61
N LEU A 287 14.38 11.79 -12.49
CA LEU A 287 15.51 11.74 -11.53
C LEU A 287 15.00 11.60 -10.10
N LEU A 288 14.00 12.39 -9.70
CA LEU A 288 13.41 12.31 -8.36
C LEU A 288 12.78 10.95 -8.12
N GLN A 289 11.99 10.43 -9.07
CA GLN A 289 11.34 9.12 -8.96
C GLN A 289 12.37 8.01 -8.77
N VAL A 290 13.45 8.01 -9.57
CA VAL A 290 14.51 7.00 -9.47
C VAL A 290 15.29 7.14 -8.15
N ALA A 291 15.58 8.37 -7.73
CA ALA A 291 16.32 8.61 -6.49
C ALA A 291 15.52 8.21 -5.24
N GLU A 292 14.20 8.42 -5.23
CA GLU A 292 13.33 7.94 -4.16
C GLU A 292 13.21 6.42 -4.18
N LYS A 293 13.05 5.82 -5.36
CA LYS A 293 12.90 4.35 -5.50
C LYS A 293 14.11 3.57 -5.00
N PHE A 294 15.32 4.13 -5.17
CA PHE A 294 16.57 3.50 -4.74
C PHE A 294 17.28 4.29 -3.64
N LYS A 295 16.50 4.98 -2.79
CA LYS A 295 17.07 5.79 -1.71
C LYS A 295 17.88 4.88 -0.79
N ASP A 296 19.17 5.19 -0.66
CA ASP A 296 20.06 4.54 0.29
C ASP A 296 19.75 5.06 1.69
N LEU A 297 19.13 4.22 2.52
CA LEU A 297 18.63 4.58 3.85
C LEU A 297 19.74 5.04 4.81
N GLU A 298 21.01 4.72 4.53
CA GLU A 298 22.13 5.03 5.41
C GLU A 298 22.73 6.43 5.23
N ASN A 299 22.58 7.08 4.07
CA ASN A 299 23.39 8.27 3.74
C ASN A 299 22.62 9.55 3.40
N ASP A 300 21.28 9.55 3.44
CA ASP A 300 20.34 10.67 3.16
C ASP A 300 20.61 11.49 1.88
N LYS A 301 21.56 11.06 1.05
CA LYS A 301 21.87 11.63 -0.26
C LYS A 301 21.07 10.87 -1.30
N LEU A 302 20.17 11.59 -1.97
CA LEU A 302 19.45 11.12 -3.15
C LEU A 302 20.44 10.91 -4.30
N LYS A 303 20.97 9.69 -4.36
CA LYS A 303 21.99 9.26 -5.32
C LYS A 303 21.36 8.32 -6.33
N ILE A 304 21.71 8.53 -7.60
CA ILE A 304 21.25 7.70 -8.70
C ILE A 304 22.48 7.02 -9.31
N ASP A 305 22.52 5.70 -9.20
CA ASP A 305 23.53 4.83 -9.79
C ASP A 305 22.89 3.96 -10.89
N LEU A 306 22.69 4.58 -12.06
CA LEU A 306 22.03 4.01 -13.23
C LEU A 306 22.69 4.53 -14.52
N SER A 307 22.68 3.70 -15.57
CA SER A 307 23.18 4.12 -16.89
C SER A 307 22.32 5.25 -17.46
N ARG A 308 22.91 6.11 -18.29
CA ARG A 308 22.19 7.20 -18.95
C ARG A 308 21.11 6.69 -19.89
N GLU A 309 21.37 5.57 -20.55
CA GLU A 309 20.41 4.87 -21.41
C GLU A 309 19.18 4.41 -20.63
N ASN A 310 19.34 3.68 -19.51
CA ASN A 310 18.20 3.25 -18.70
C ASN A 310 17.43 4.45 -18.14
N LEU A 311 18.13 5.51 -17.68
CA LEU A 311 17.45 6.74 -17.24
C LEU A 311 16.64 7.38 -18.37
N ALA A 312 17.18 7.40 -19.59
CA ALA A 312 16.48 7.96 -20.74
C ALA A 312 15.23 7.14 -21.10
N HIS A 313 15.32 5.80 -21.06
CA HIS A 313 14.18 4.89 -21.27
C HIS A 313 13.11 5.02 -20.17
N ILE A 314 13.50 5.25 -18.91
CA ILE A 314 12.55 5.52 -17.81
C ILE A 314 11.81 6.84 -18.05
N ILE A 315 12.55 7.88 -18.42
CA ILE A 315 12.00 9.24 -18.63
C ILE A 315 11.19 9.31 -19.94
N GLY A 316 11.40 8.37 -20.87
CA GLY A 316 10.80 8.41 -22.20
C GLY A 316 11.43 9.48 -23.10
N THR A 317 12.75 9.60 -23.09
CA THR A 317 13.50 10.54 -23.93
C THR A 317 14.71 9.88 -24.60
N ALA A 318 15.32 10.57 -25.56
CA ALA A 318 16.58 10.13 -26.16
C ALA A 318 17.73 10.34 -25.18
N THR A 319 18.72 9.43 -25.20
CA THR A 319 19.89 9.47 -24.32
C THR A 319 20.66 10.79 -24.46
N GLU A 320 20.82 11.32 -25.67
CA GLU A 320 21.49 12.59 -25.94
C GLU A 320 20.73 13.78 -25.35
N SER A 321 19.40 13.76 -25.44
CA SER A 321 18.52 14.78 -24.86
C SER A 321 18.64 14.79 -23.34
N LEU A 322 18.64 13.61 -22.70
CA LEU A 322 18.86 13.47 -21.27
C LEU A 322 20.23 14.06 -20.86
N ILE A 323 21.31 13.65 -21.54
CA ILE A 323 22.68 14.10 -21.20
C ILE A 323 22.79 15.63 -21.28
N ARG A 324 22.15 16.25 -22.27
CA ARG A 324 22.10 17.71 -22.40
C ARG A 324 21.40 18.35 -21.19
N THR A 325 20.21 17.87 -20.85
CA THR A 325 19.46 18.41 -19.69
C THR A 325 20.19 18.18 -18.37
N LEU A 326 20.87 17.05 -18.18
CA LEU A 326 21.71 16.81 -17.00
C LEU A 326 22.88 17.80 -16.91
N SER A 327 23.47 18.16 -18.06
CA SER A 327 24.53 19.16 -18.11
C SER A 327 24.02 20.54 -17.68
N ASP A 328 22.82 20.91 -18.14
CA ASP A 328 22.17 22.16 -17.72
C ASP A 328 21.88 22.16 -16.21
N PHE A 329 21.30 21.08 -15.68
CA PHE A 329 21.05 20.93 -14.24
C PHE A 329 22.33 20.98 -13.39
N LYS A 330 23.44 20.43 -13.90
CA LYS A 330 24.74 20.53 -13.23
C LYS A 330 25.27 21.97 -13.22
N ASN A 331 25.18 22.67 -14.35
CA ASN A 331 25.60 24.08 -14.45
C ASN A 331 24.80 24.99 -13.51
N GLU A 332 23.51 24.68 -13.33
CA GLU A 332 22.61 25.37 -12.40
C GLU A 332 22.74 24.91 -10.94
N LYS A 333 23.64 23.96 -10.66
CA LYS A 333 23.88 23.38 -9.33
C LYS A 333 22.64 22.72 -8.71
N LEU A 334 21.73 22.22 -9.54
CA LEU A 334 20.58 21.43 -9.10
C LEU A 334 20.97 19.99 -8.79
N ILE A 335 21.96 19.48 -9.54
CA ILE A 335 22.55 18.16 -9.37
C ILE A 335 24.08 18.27 -9.43
N ASP A 336 24.75 17.24 -8.94
CA ASP A 336 26.15 16.97 -9.23
C ASP A 336 26.29 15.62 -9.95
N ILE A 337 27.40 15.44 -10.66
CA ILE A 337 27.73 14.19 -11.36
C ILE A 337 29.17 13.81 -11.03
N ASN A 338 29.31 12.74 -10.24
CA ASN A 338 30.59 12.20 -9.74
C ASN A 338 30.70 10.73 -10.08
N ASP A 339 31.78 10.32 -10.77
CA ASP A 339 32.02 8.94 -11.21
C ASP A 339 30.81 8.29 -11.91
N GLY A 340 30.12 9.06 -12.76
CA GLY A 340 28.92 8.61 -13.48
C GLY A 340 27.64 8.56 -12.64
N ARG A 341 27.72 8.71 -11.32
CA ARG A 341 26.56 8.80 -10.42
C ARG A 341 26.01 10.22 -10.39
N ILE A 342 24.69 10.34 -10.34
CA ILE A 342 24.01 11.63 -10.19
C ILE A 342 23.68 11.81 -8.71
N ILE A 343 23.99 12.98 -8.17
CA ILE A 343 23.64 13.36 -6.79
C ILE A 343 22.68 14.54 -6.88
N ILE A 344 21.48 14.39 -6.32
CA ILE A 344 20.52 15.49 -6.25
C ILE A 344 20.96 16.44 -5.14
N LEU A 345 21.26 17.70 -5.50
CA LEU A 345 21.63 18.75 -4.55
C LEU A 345 20.41 19.54 -4.06
N GLU A 346 19.48 19.83 -4.97
CA GLU A 346 18.35 20.74 -4.74
C GLU A 346 17.00 20.08 -5.10
N LYS A 347 16.58 19.12 -4.28
CA LYS A 347 15.35 18.33 -4.48
C LYS A 347 14.11 19.20 -4.72
N GLU A 348 13.91 20.21 -3.87
CA GLU A 348 12.70 21.05 -3.91
C GLU A 348 12.68 21.98 -5.12
N LYS A 349 13.84 22.43 -5.60
CA LYS A 349 13.91 23.22 -6.85
C LYS A 349 13.56 22.35 -8.06
N LEU A 350 14.07 21.11 -8.11
CA LEU A 350 13.73 20.16 -9.20
C LEU A 350 12.23 19.86 -9.23
N LYS A 351 11.58 19.64 -8.08
CA LYS A 351 10.12 19.43 -8.00
C LYS A 351 9.32 20.62 -8.55
N LYS A 352 9.76 21.85 -8.21
CA LYS A 352 9.05 23.09 -8.53
C LYS A 352 9.34 23.68 -9.91
N LEU A 353 10.15 23.02 -10.75
CA LEU A 353 10.36 23.47 -12.13
C LEU A 353 9.01 23.61 -12.85
N LEU A 354 8.76 24.72 -13.54
CA LEU A 354 7.53 24.91 -14.30
C LEU A 354 7.63 24.27 -15.70
N PHE A 355 8.85 24.21 -16.24
CA PHE A 355 9.20 23.68 -17.55
C PHE A 355 10.47 22.84 -17.47
#